data_AF-A0A4Q2YGR2-F1
#
_entry.id   AF-A0A4Q2YGR2-F1
#
_cell.length_a   1.000
_cell.length_b   1.000
_cell.length_c   1.000
_cell.angle_alpha   90.00
_cell.angle_beta   90.00
_cell.angle_gamma   90.00
#
_symmetry.space_group_name_H-M   'P 1'
#
loop_
_entity.id
_entity.type
_entity.pdbx_description
1 polymer ?
#
loop_
_entity_poly.entity_id
_entity_poly.type
_entity_poly.pdbx_seq_one_letter_code
_entity_poly.pdbx_strand_id
1 'polypeptide(L)'
;MKIELRARSSEGEPCLVTFARKNGRLSLSCSCAQPENGGGCHHRRSLLRGEKELLFDPGEAVLLTAALGWETTRTVKAQLESLEAEIAKVQTQRKKLEAEQLRLEGLLDALFETDDLEEGDRSDDR
;
A
#
# COMPACT_ATOMS: atom_id res chain seq x y z
N MET A 1 12.67 -15.70 -15.20
CA MET A 1 11.70 -15.63 -16.32
C MET A 1 11.95 -14.34 -17.10
N LYS A 2 11.75 -14.34 -18.42
CA LYS A 2 11.99 -13.19 -19.30
C LYS A 2 10.82 -13.05 -20.27
N ILE A 3 10.33 -11.83 -20.48
CA ILE A 3 9.37 -11.46 -21.53
C ILE A 3 10.00 -10.30 -22.31
N GLU A 4 9.90 -10.35 -23.63
CA GLU A 4 10.39 -9.32 -24.53
C GLU A 4 9.22 -8.73 -25.30
N LEU A 5 9.19 -7.40 -25.37
CA LEU A 5 8.16 -6.61 -26.05
C LEU A 5 8.82 -5.61 -26.98
N ARG A 6 8.14 -5.27 -28.07
CA ARG A 6 8.57 -4.24 -29.02
C ARG A 6 7.77 -2.97 -28.76
N ALA A 7 8.46 -1.89 -28.44
CA ALA A 7 7.87 -0.57 -28.22
C ALA A 7 8.06 0.33 -29.44
N ARG A 8 7.07 1.18 -29.74
CA ARG A 8 7.15 2.16 -30.82
C ARG A 8 8.24 3.18 -30.53
N SER A 9 9.15 3.40 -31.47
CA SER A 9 10.16 4.45 -31.41
C SER A 9 9.79 5.63 -32.30
N SER A 10 10.29 6.81 -31.97
CA SER A 10 10.25 7.98 -32.85
C SER A 10 11.14 7.84 -34.09
N GLU A 11 12.15 6.96 -34.05
CA GLU A 11 13.14 6.76 -35.13
C GLU A 11 12.77 5.66 -36.13
N GLY A 12 11.56 5.10 -36.03
CA GLY A 12 11.01 4.13 -37.00
C GLY A 12 11.27 2.66 -36.67
N GLU A 13 12.43 2.31 -36.12
CA GLU A 13 12.68 0.93 -35.64
C GLU A 13 12.16 0.73 -34.21
N PRO A 14 11.45 -0.38 -33.92
CA PRO A 14 10.93 -0.63 -32.58
C PRO A 14 12.05 -0.83 -31.56
N CYS A 15 11.89 -0.22 -30.38
CA CYS A 15 12.80 -0.47 -29.26
C CYS A 15 12.43 -1.78 -28.57
N LEU A 16 13.43 -2.62 -28.28
CA LEU A 16 13.22 -3.85 -27.53
C LEU A 16 13.18 -3.54 -26.03
N VAL A 17 12.07 -3.89 -25.38
CA VAL A 17 11.91 -3.78 -23.94
C VAL A 17 11.84 -5.17 -23.34
N THR A 18 12.78 -5.45 -22.45
CA THR A 18 12.91 -6.73 -21.76
C THR A 18 12.41 -6.59 -20.34
N PHE A 19 11.43 -7.40 -19.96
CA PHE A 19 11.02 -7.65 -18.60
C PHE A 19 11.71 -8.93 -18.11
N ALA A 20 12.52 -8.83 -17.07
CA ALA A 20 13.15 -9.98 -16.44
C ALA A 20 12.77 -10.07 -14.96
N ARG A 21 12.42 -11.28 -14.52
CA ARG A 21 12.17 -11.59 -13.11
C ARG A 21 13.24 -12.53 -12.60
N LYS A 22 13.99 -12.07 -11.60
CA LYS A 22 15.02 -12.83 -10.89
C LYS A 22 14.90 -12.56 -9.39
N ASN A 23 14.90 -13.62 -8.58
CA ASN A 23 14.83 -13.53 -7.11
C ASN A 23 13.67 -12.67 -6.58
N GLY A 24 12.51 -12.72 -7.24
CA GLY A 24 11.34 -11.93 -6.87
C GLY A 24 11.44 -10.43 -7.16
N ARG A 25 12.52 -9.96 -7.80
CA ARG A 25 12.66 -8.60 -8.32
C ARG A 25 12.33 -8.56 -9.81
N LEU A 26 11.55 -7.57 -10.20
CA LEU A 26 11.31 -7.21 -11.59
C LEU A 26 12.39 -6.23 -12.03
N SER A 27 13.02 -6.49 -13.17
CA SER A 27 13.95 -5.58 -13.83
C SER A 27 13.47 -5.35 -15.27
N LEU A 28 13.46 -4.09 -15.69
CA LEU A 28 13.21 -3.71 -17.08
C LEU A 28 14.48 -3.13 -17.69
N SER A 29 14.79 -3.51 -18.93
CA SER A 29 15.77 -2.85 -19.78
C SER A 29 15.16 -2.47 -21.12
N CYS A 30 15.57 -1.34 -21.70
CA CYS A 30 15.15 -0.88 -23.02
C CYS A 30 16.38 -0.68 -23.90
N SER A 31 16.30 -1.02 -25.19
CA SER A 31 17.39 -0.86 -26.15
C SER A 31 17.51 0.56 -26.75
N CYS A 32 16.71 1.53 -26.28
CA CYS A 32 16.74 2.89 -26.83
C CYS A 32 18.02 3.64 -26.44
N ALA A 33 18.48 4.55 -27.31
CA ALA A 33 19.68 5.36 -27.11
C ALA A 33 19.53 6.50 -26.09
N GLN A 34 18.31 6.79 -25.61
CA GLN A 34 18.09 7.90 -24.67
C GLN A 34 18.73 7.61 -23.30
N PRO A 35 19.55 8.54 -22.77
CA PRO A 35 20.19 8.38 -21.47
C PRO A 35 19.14 8.35 -20.35
N GLU A 36 19.38 7.49 -19.36
CA GLU A 36 18.56 7.42 -18.15
C GLU A 36 18.73 8.73 -17.35
N ASN A 37 17.86 9.72 -17.58
CA ASN A 37 17.74 10.88 -16.69
C ASN A 37 17.11 10.43 -15.37
N GLY A 38 17.86 9.69 -14.55
CA GLY A 38 17.52 9.22 -13.20
C GLY A 38 16.32 8.27 -13.07
N GLY A 39 15.47 8.14 -14.10
CA GLY A 39 14.19 7.41 -14.05
C GLY A 39 13.89 6.54 -15.27
N GLY A 40 14.88 6.30 -16.14
CA GLY A 40 14.75 5.48 -17.34
C GLY A 40 14.08 6.17 -18.54
N CYS A 41 14.10 5.51 -19.69
CA CYS A 41 13.51 6.04 -20.93
C CYS A 41 11.97 6.12 -20.89
N HIS A 42 11.38 6.83 -21.85
CA HIS A 42 9.92 6.90 -21.99
C HIS A 42 9.29 5.51 -22.12
N HIS A 43 9.84 4.63 -22.95
CA HIS A 43 9.30 3.27 -23.16
C HIS A 43 9.21 2.46 -21.88
N ARG A 44 10.28 2.50 -21.09
CA ARG A 44 10.36 1.77 -19.82
C ARG A 44 9.27 2.26 -18.85
N ARG A 45 9.07 3.57 -18.74
CA ARG A 45 8.07 4.16 -17.83
C ARG A 45 6.64 3.87 -18.27
N SER A 46 6.33 4.08 -19.54
CA SER A 46 5.00 3.83 -20.11
C SER A 46 4.61 2.36 -20.06
N LEU A 47 5.50 1.44 -20.43
CA LEU A 47 5.20 0.01 -20.35
C LEU A 47 5.09 -0.48 -18.90
N LEU A 48 5.87 0.07 -17.97
CA LEU A 48 5.69 -0.25 -16.55
C LEU A 48 4.31 0.18 -16.02
N ARG A 49 3.71 1.23 -16.60
CA ARG A 49 2.34 1.67 -16.29
C ARG A 49 1.25 0.88 -17.02
N GLY A 50 1.63 0.01 -17.96
CA GLY A 50 0.67 -0.78 -18.75
C GLY A 50 0.08 -0.05 -19.94
N GLU A 51 0.71 1.03 -20.42
CA GLU A 51 0.29 1.76 -21.63
C GLU A 51 0.53 0.90 -22.88
N LYS A 52 -0.54 0.26 -23.38
CA LYS A 52 -0.49 -0.70 -24.51
C LYS A 52 -0.31 0.00 -25.85
N GLU A 53 -0.66 1.27 -25.93
CA GLU A 53 -0.57 2.13 -27.11
C GLU A 53 0.88 2.29 -27.58
N LEU A 54 1.82 2.11 -26.64
CA LEU A 54 3.24 2.17 -26.93
C LEU A 54 3.79 0.88 -27.55
N LEU A 55 3.01 -0.20 -27.58
CA LEU A 55 3.42 -1.45 -28.21
C LEU A 55 3.43 -1.28 -29.74
N PHE A 56 4.49 -1.80 -30.35
CA PHE A 56 4.62 -1.86 -31.79
C PHE A 56 3.55 -2.79 -32.38
N ASP A 57 3.35 -3.94 -31.73
CA ASP A 57 2.32 -4.93 -32.07
C ASP A 57 1.26 -5.00 -30.96
N PRO A 58 -0.02 -4.68 -31.25
CA PRO A 58 -1.11 -4.81 -30.29
C PRO A 58 -1.28 -6.23 -29.72
N GLY A 59 -0.86 -7.27 -30.45
CA GLY A 59 -0.91 -8.66 -29.99
C GLY A 59 -0.01 -8.93 -28.77
N GLU A 60 1.01 -8.10 -28.56
CA GLU A 60 1.92 -8.20 -27.41
C GLU A 60 1.30 -7.68 -26.10
N ALA A 61 0.09 -7.11 -26.13
CA ALA A 61 -0.61 -6.64 -24.93
C ALA A 61 -0.81 -7.74 -23.88
N VAL A 62 -1.00 -9.00 -24.32
CA VAL A 62 -1.12 -10.16 -23.42
C VAL A 62 0.19 -10.41 -22.67
N LEU A 63 1.32 -10.28 -23.37
CA LEU A 63 2.66 -10.44 -22.78
C LEU A 63 2.97 -9.31 -21.79
N LEU A 64 2.56 -8.08 -22.10
CA LEU A 64 2.68 -6.95 -21.18
C LEU A 64 1.88 -7.20 -19.89
N THR A 65 0.64 -7.64 -20.00
CA THR A 65 -0.19 -8.00 -18.84
C THR A 65 0.44 -9.13 -18.02
N ALA A 66 0.99 -10.15 -18.68
CA ALA A 66 1.69 -11.24 -17.99
C ALA A 66 2.94 -10.75 -17.23
N ALA A 67 3.71 -9.83 -17.82
CA ALA A 67 4.90 -9.27 -17.20
C ALA A 67 4.58 -8.40 -15.96
N LEU A 68 3.57 -7.53 -16.06
CA LEU A 68 3.09 -6.70 -14.94
C LEU A 68 2.39 -7.51 -13.85
N GLY A 69 1.79 -8.65 -14.22
CA GLY A 69 1.27 -9.64 -13.30
C GLY A 69 2.32 -10.18 -12.32
N TRP A 70 3.62 -10.11 -12.66
CA TRP A 70 4.69 -10.56 -11.76
C TRP A 70 4.91 -9.67 -10.54
N GLU A 71 4.55 -8.38 -10.63
CA GLU A 71 4.76 -7.38 -9.59
C GLU A 71 3.52 -7.25 -8.69
N THR A 72 2.33 -7.23 -9.31
CA THR A 72 1.05 -6.98 -8.63
C THR A 72 0.69 -8.06 -7.62
N THR A 73 1.01 -9.34 -7.83
CA THR A 73 0.54 -10.38 -6.90
C THR A 73 1.30 -10.43 -5.58
N ARG A 74 2.56 -9.99 -5.52
CA ARG A 74 3.38 -10.10 -4.31
C ARG A 74 3.40 -8.81 -3.50
N THR A 75 3.54 -7.66 -4.17
CA THR A 75 3.66 -6.37 -3.50
C THR A 75 2.32 -5.91 -2.92
N VAL A 76 1.23 -6.06 -3.70
CA VAL A 76 -0.11 -5.69 -3.23
C VAL A 76 -0.57 -6.64 -2.12
N LYS A 77 -0.27 -7.94 -2.23
CA LYS A 77 -0.60 -8.91 -1.17
C LYS A 77 0.14 -8.63 0.14
N ALA A 78 1.44 -8.34 0.07
CA ALA A 78 2.22 -7.99 1.26
C ALA A 78 1.76 -6.65 1.88
N GLN A 79 1.39 -5.67 1.06
CA GLN A 79 0.82 -4.41 1.54
C GLN A 79 -0.55 -4.61 2.17
N LEU A 80 -1.41 -5.46 1.60
CA LEU A 80 -2.69 -5.85 2.18
C LEU A 80 -2.51 -6.52 3.55
N GLU A 81 -1.64 -7.52 3.63
CA GLU A 81 -1.35 -8.22 4.90
C GLU A 81 -0.82 -7.24 5.97
N SER A 82 0.02 -6.27 5.59
CA SER A 82 0.52 -5.23 6.48
C SER A 82 -0.61 -4.30 6.97
N LEU A 83 -1.47 -3.84 6.06
CA LEU A 83 -2.60 -2.97 6.41
C LEU A 83 -3.62 -3.68 7.29
N GLU A 84 -3.90 -4.97 7.02
CA GLU A 84 -4.77 -5.80 7.86
C GLU A 84 -4.22 -5.95 9.28
N ALA A 85 -2.91 -6.16 9.43
CA ALA A 85 -2.26 -6.22 10.74
C ALA A 85 -2.33 -4.88 11.50
N GLU A 86 -2.15 -3.75 10.81
CA GLU A 86 -2.30 -2.41 11.39
C GLU A 86 -3.73 -2.15 11.86
N ILE A 87 -4.74 -2.51 11.07
CA ILE A 87 -6.15 -2.40 11.44
C ILE A 87 -6.44 -3.21 12.71
N ALA A 88 -5.97 -4.46 12.78
CA ALA A 88 -6.17 -5.31 13.96
C ALA A 88 -5.53 -4.72 15.22
N LYS A 89 -4.34 -4.12 15.08
CA LYS A 89 -3.65 -3.43 16.18
C LYS A 89 -4.44 -2.22 16.67
N VAL A 90 -4.91 -1.36 15.75
CA VAL A 90 -5.70 -0.18 16.07
C VAL A 90 -7.02 -0.56 16.75
N GLN A 91 -7.71 -1.60 16.26
CA GLN A 91 -8.94 -2.10 16.90
C GLN A 91 -8.69 -2.59 18.33
N THR A 92 -7.57 -3.27 18.57
CA THR A 92 -7.19 -3.73 19.91
C THR A 92 -6.89 -2.56 20.84
N GLN A 93 -6.19 -1.52 20.36
CA GLN A 93 -5.93 -0.31 21.12
C GLN A 93 -7.23 0.44 21.45
N ARG A 94 -8.15 0.54 20.49
CA ARG A 94 -9.45 1.18 20.69
C ARG A 94 -10.26 0.51 21.80
N LYS A 95 -10.35 -0.83 21.78
CA LYS A 95 -11.04 -1.59 22.85
C LYS A 95 -10.43 -1.37 24.23
N LYS A 96 -9.10 -1.24 24.31
CA LYS A 96 -8.42 -0.94 25.59
C LYS A 96 -8.78 0.46 26.10
N LEU A 97 -8.77 1.45 25.20
CA LEU A 97 -9.15 2.82 25.55
C LEU A 97 -10.62 2.91 25.96
N GLU A 98 -11.53 2.24 25.25
CA GLU A 98 -12.95 2.16 25.62
C GLU A 98 -13.14 1.56 27.02
N ALA A 99 -12.42 0.48 27.34
CA ALA A 99 -12.49 -0.14 28.67
C ALA A 99 -11.89 0.75 29.78
N GLU A 100 -10.82 1.48 29.48
CA GLU A 100 -10.18 2.42 30.40
C GLU A 100 -11.07 3.64 30.66
N GLN A 101 -11.72 4.16 29.62
CA GLN A 101 -12.70 5.23 29.74
C GLN A 101 -13.87 4.81 30.65
N LEU A 102 -14.46 3.63 30.41
CA LEU A 102 -15.56 3.12 31.24
C LEU A 102 -15.14 2.96 32.71
N ARG A 103 -13.91 2.50 32.95
CA ARG A 103 -13.35 2.39 34.30
C ARG A 103 -13.19 3.75 34.97
N LEU A 104 -12.69 4.76 34.24
CA LEU A 104 -12.53 6.12 34.77
C LEU A 104 -13.87 6.78 35.07
N GLU A 105 -14.86 6.62 34.19
CA GLU A 105 -16.23 7.08 34.41
C GLU A 105 -16.82 6.48 35.69
N GLY A 106 -16.72 5.15 35.87
CA GLY A 106 -17.21 4.51 37.09
C GLY A 106 -16.46 4.90 38.37
N LEU A 107 -15.16 5.23 38.28
CA LEU A 107 -14.41 5.79 39.42
C LEU A 107 -14.85 7.21 39.76
N LEU A 108 -15.18 8.01 38.74
CA LEU A 108 -15.68 9.37 38.92
C LEU A 108 -17.03 9.34 39.63
N ASP A 109 -17.96 8.49 39.16
CA ASP A 109 -19.28 8.32 39.75
C ASP A 109 -19.19 7.90 41.23
N ALA A 110 -18.32 6.92 41.53
CA ALA A 110 -18.11 6.47 42.91
C ALA A 110 -17.54 7.56 43.84
N LEU A 111 -16.68 8.45 43.32
CA LEU A 111 -16.15 9.60 44.06
C LEU A 111 -17.25 10.61 44.40
N PHE A 112 -18.14 10.90 43.45
CA PHE A 112 -19.26 11.81 43.68
C PHE A 112 -20.29 11.22 44.66
N GLU A 113 -20.56 9.91 44.61
CA GLU A 113 -21.44 9.24 45.58
C GLU A 113 -20.87 9.27 47.02
N THR A 114 -19.54 9.27 47.19
CA THR A 114 -18.92 9.37 48.52
C THR A 114 -18.91 10.78 49.10
N ASP A 115 -18.76 11.81 48.27
CA ASP A 115 -18.81 13.21 48.73
C ASP A 115 -20.22 13.60 49.22
N ASP A 116 -21.27 13.13 48.55
CA ASP A 116 -22.67 13.36 48.96
C ASP A 116 -23.02 12.71 50.33
N LEU A 117 -22.34 11.62 50.70
CA LEU A 117 -22.53 10.94 51.99
C LEU A 117 -21.76 11.64 53.13
N GLU A 118 -20.63 12.28 52.86
CA GLU A 118 -19.85 13.01 53.88
C GLU A 118 -20.43 14.40 54.21
N GLU A 119 -21.17 15.04 53.30
CA GLU A 119 -21.84 16.32 53.57
C GLU A 119 -23.16 16.15 54.35
N GLY A 120 -23.87 15.04 54.19
CA GLY A 120 -25.13 14.76 54.90
C GLY A 120 -24.97 14.50 56.41
N ASP A 121 -23.81 14.01 56.84
CA ASP A 121 -23.56 13.61 58.25
C ASP A 121 -23.10 14.78 59.14
N ARG A 122 -22.84 15.97 58.57
CA ARG A 122 -22.44 17.18 59.32
C ARG A 122 -23.59 18.13 59.65
N SER A 123 -24.81 17.84 59.19
CA SER A 123 -25.99 18.70 59.37
C SER A 123 -26.87 18.38 60.59
N ASP A 124 -26.66 17.25 61.29
CA ASP A 124 -27.55 16.81 62.38
C ASP A 124 -27.06 17.14 63.81
N ASP A 125 -25.94 17.86 63.96
CA ASP A 125 -25.33 18.18 65.28
C ASP A 125 -25.47 19.67 65.68
N ARG A 126 -26.57 20.34 65.35
CA ARG A 126 -26.87 21.72 65.83
C ARG A 126 -28.26 21.93 66.41
#